data_AF-W8VFI4-F1
#
_entry.id   AF-W8VFI4-F1
#
_cell.length_a   1.000
_cell.length_b   1.000
_cell.length_c   1.000
_cell.angle_alpha   90.00
_cell.angle_beta   90.00
_cell.angle_gamma   90.00
#
_symmetry.space_group_name_H-M   'P 1'
#
loop_
_entity.id
_entity.type
_entity.pdbx_description
1 polymer ?
#
loop_
_entity_poly.entity_id
_entity_poly.type
_entity_poly.pdbx_seq_one_letter_code
_entity_poly.pdbx_strand_id
1 'polypeptide(L)'
;MYARLFLILLALFSLDAKAQTIQESVAFAIIGEPKYAAGFSHFDYVNPRAPKGGTLTLAAIGTFDNFNRYALRGNPAVRTEALYDTLFTTSDDEPGSYYPLP
;
A
#
# COMPACT_ATOMS: atom_id res chain seq x y z
N MET A 1 28.92 -46.20 20.46
CA MET A 1 29.74 -45.18 19.77
C MET A 1 28.98 -44.51 18.61
N TYR A 2 28.39 -45.28 17.70
CA TYR A 2 27.67 -44.76 16.51
C TYR A 2 26.45 -43.89 16.81
N ALA A 3 25.63 -44.24 17.82
CA ALA A 3 24.46 -43.43 18.19
C ALA A 3 24.81 -42.00 18.64
N ARG A 4 25.96 -41.82 19.31
CA ARG A 4 26.45 -40.49 19.71
C ARG A 4 26.94 -39.69 18.49
N LEU A 5 27.62 -40.34 17.56
CA LEU A 5 28.07 -39.72 16.32
C LEU A 5 26.87 -39.26 15.46
N PHE A 6 25.82 -40.08 15.40
CA PHE A 6 24.60 -39.75 14.67
C PHE A 6 23.86 -38.55 15.29
N LEU A 7 23.76 -38.49 16.61
CA LEU A 7 23.17 -37.34 17.32
C LEU A 7 23.96 -36.04 17.11
N ILE A 8 25.30 -36.11 17.08
CA ILE A 8 26.14 -34.95 16.79
C ILE A 8 25.95 -34.48 15.35
N LEU A 9 25.86 -35.42 14.39
CA LEU A 9 25.61 -35.07 12.99
C LEU A 9 24.24 -34.41 12.80
N LEU A 10 23.22 -34.91 13.48
CA LEU A 10 21.87 -34.35 13.46
C LEU A 10 21.85 -32.93 14.08
N ALA A 11 22.57 -32.72 15.18
CA ALA A 11 22.68 -31.40 15.81
C ALA A 11 23.45 -30.39 14.94
N LEU A 12 24.47 -30.84 14.22
CA LEU A 12 25.22 -30.01 13.28
C LEU A 12 24.36 -29.60 12.07
N PHE A 13 23.49 -30.49 11.59
CA PHE A 13 22.55 -30.18 10.49
C PHE A 13 21.48 -29.15 10.89
N SER A 14 21.11 -29.11 12.17
CA SER A 14 20.13 -28.15 12.71
C SER A 14 20.68 -26.72 12.87
N LEU A 15 22.00 -26.51 12.77
CA LEU A 15 22.62 -25.18 12.92
C LEU A 15 22.36 -24.26 11.71
N ASP A 16 21.95 -24.80 10.57
CA ASP A 16 21.60 -24.04 9.36
C ASP A 16 20.13 -23.56 9.32
N ALA A 17 19.39 -23.73 10.42
CA ALA A 17 18.07 -23.13 10.58
C ALA A 17 18.19 -21.60 10.73
N LYS A 18 18.32 -20.90 9.60
CA LYS A 18 18.24 -19.44 9.53
C LYS A 18 16.77 -19.02 9.70
N ALA A 19 16.51 -18.10 10.61
CA ALA A 19 15.21 -17.42 10.66
C ALA A 19 15.00 -16.62 9.37
N GLN A 20 13.74 -16.45 8.97
CA GLN A 20 13.38 -15.62 7.82
C GLN A 20 13.82 -14.17 8.08
N THR A 21 14.43 -13.55 7.08
CA THR A 21 14.77 -12.13 7.13
C THR A 21 13.50 -11.30 7.17
N ILE A 22 13.34 -10.46 8.18
CA ILE A 22 12.25 -9.49 8.28
C ILE A 22 12.61 -8.31 7.37
N GLN A 23 11.73 -8.00 6.43
CA GLN A 23 11.84 -6.81 5.60
C GLN A 23 10.89 -5.75 6.15
N GLU A 24 11.45 -4.68 6.70
CA GLU A 24 10.69 -3.54 7.18
C GLU A 24 10.78 -2.43 6.14
N SER A 25 9.62 -1.92 5.70
CA SER A 25 9.55 -0.78 4.80
C SER A 25 8.28 0.03 5.07
N VAL A 26 8.37 1.34 4.86
CA VAL A 26 7.21 2.25 4.91
C VAL A 26 6.42 2.26 3.60
N ALA A 27 7.02 1.81 2.50
CA ALA A 27 6.41 1.77 1.18
C ALA A 27 6.80 0.46 0.46
N PHE A 28 5.94 0.00 -0.45
CA PHE A 28 6.20 -1.22 -1.21
C PHE A 28 5.59 -1.13 -2.60
N ALA A 29 6.11 -1.93 -3.54
CA ALA A 29 5.58 -2.03 -4.89
C ALA A 29 5.36 -3.50 -5.26
N ILE A 30 4.36 -3.78 -6.09
CA ILE A 30 4.13 -5.13 -6.63
C ILE A 30 5.23 -5.49 -7.62
N ILE A 31 5.73 -4.51 -8.37
CA ILE A 31 6.76 -4.69 -9.39
C ILE A 31 7.86 -3.65 -9.15
N GLY A 32 9.09 -4.13 -9.00
CA GLY A 32 10.24 -3.27 -8.78
C GLY A 32 10.27 -2.66 -7.39
N GLU A 33 10.94 -1.52 -7.29
CA GLU A 33 11.10 -0.78 -6.04
C GLU A 33 10.33 0.55 -6.12
N PRO A 34 9.74 1.03 -5.00
CA PRO A 34 9.13 2.35 -4.94
C PRO A 34 10.13 3.46 -5.33
N LYS A 35 9.72 4.36 -6.22
CA LYS A 35 10.47 5.52 -6.72
C LYS A 35 10.78 6.53 -5.62
N TYR A 36 9.83 6.81 -4.74
CA TYR A 36 9.96 7.85 -3.73
C TYR A 36 10.62 7.32 -2.46
N ALA A 37 11.69 7.99 -2.02
CA ALA A 37 12.41 7.65 -0.81
C ALA A 37 11.56 7.93 0.45
N ALA A 38 11.92 7.28 1.57
CA ALA A 38 11.31 7.57 2.86
C ALA A 38 11.42 9.07 3.21
N GLY A 39 10.31 9.67 3.64
CA GLY A 39 10.26 11.08 4.02
C GLY A 39 10.09 12.07 2.86
N PHE A 40 9.80 11.61 1.63
CA PHE A 40 9.36 12.50 0.57
C PHE A 40 8.09 13.27 1.01
N SER A 41 7.92 14.51 0.54
CA SER A 41 6.85 15.39 1.03
C SER A 41 5.63 15.47 0.11
N HIS A 42 5.79 15.13 -1.17
CA HIS A 42 4.73 15.08 -2.17
C HIS A 42 5.20 14.28 -3.40
N PHE A 43 4.27 13.71 -4.16
CA PHE A 43 4.59 13.12 -5.46
C PHE A 43 5.06 14.17 -6.47
N ASP A 44 5.84 13.78 -7.47
CA ASP A 44 6.46 14.71 -8.45
C ASP A 44 5.41 15.46 -9.28
N TYR A 45 4.25 14.86 -9.49
CA TYR A 45 3.13 15.44 -10.24
C TYR A 45 2.26 16.39 -9.42
N VAL A 46 2.55 16.58 -8.13
CA VAL A 46 1.83 17.50 -7.26
C VAL A 46 2.44 18.89 -7.33
N ASN A 47 1.60 19.91 -7.46
CA ASN A 47 2.01 21.29 -7.21
C ASN A 47 1.84 21.62 -5.71
N PRO A 48 2.93 21.65 -4.89
CA PRO A 48 2.83 21.92 -3.46
C PRO A 48 2.35 23.35 -3.15
N ARG A 49 2.46 24.27 -4.12
CA ARG A 49 2.00 25.66 -4.02
C ARG A 49 0.62 25.88 -4.65
N ALA A 50 -0.15 24.82 -4.87
CA ALA A 50 -1.50 24.94 -5.40
C ALA A 50 -2.35 25.84 -4.48
N PRO A 51 -3.01 26.88 -5.03
CA PRO A 51 -3.88 27.75 -4.24
C PRO A 51 -5.00 26.90 -3.63
N LYS A 52 -5.32 27.18 -2.36
CA LYS A 52 -6.36 26.46 -1.62
C LYS A 52 -7.64 27.28 -1.61
N GLY A 53 -8.78 26.59 -1.74
CA GLY A 53 -10.11 27.19 -1.79
C GLY A 53 -10.74 27.19 -3.19
N GLY A 54 -11.89 27.87 -3.31
CA GLY A 54 -12.71 27.87 -4.52
C GLY A 54 -13.76 26.76 -4.55
N THR A 55 -14.52 26.68 -5.65
CA THR A 55 -15.56 25.66 -5.87
C THR A 55 -15.32 24.95 -7.19
N LEU A 56 -15.32 23.61 -7.15
CA LEU A 56 -15.25 22.74 -8.32
C LEU A 56 -16.63 22.15 -8.58
N THR A 57 -17.20 22.42 -9.75
CA THR A 57 -18.45 21.79 -10.20
C THR A 57 -18.12 20.77 -11.28
N LEU A 58 -18.38 19.49 -10.99
CA LEU A 58 -18.17 18.37 -11.91
C LEU A 58 -19.51 17.82 -12.39
N ALA A 59 -19.57 17.44 -13.66
CA ALA A 59 -20.69 16.67 -14.19
C ALA A 59 -20.48 15.18 -13.93
N ALA A 60 -21.58 14.45 -13.71
CA ALA A 60 -21.61 13.01 -13.61
C ALA A 60 -22.67 12.45 -14.58
N ILE A 61 -22.38 11.31 -15.20
CA ILE A 61 -23.33 10.60 -16.07
C ILE A 61 -24.06 9.56 -15.21
N GLY A 62 -25.39 9.53 -15.29
CA GLY A 62 -26.24 8.61 -14.52
C GLY A 62 -26.93 9.26 -13.32
N THR A 63 -27.37 8.44 -12.35
CA THR A 63 -28.01 8.86 -11.09
C THR A 63 -27.44 8.06 -9.92
N PHE A 64 -27.70 8.49 -8.68
CA PHE A 64 -27.34 7.76 -7.46
C PHE A 64 -28.55 7.66 -6.54
N ASP A 65 -28.54 6.69 -5.64
CA ASP A 65 -29.60 6.52 -4.62
C ASP A 65 -29.06 6.43 -3.19
N ASN A 66 -27.73 6.35 -3.01
CA ASN A 66 -27.09 6.34 -1.70
C ASN A 66 -25.64 6.83 -1.75
N PHE A 67 -24.99 6.96 -0.58
CA PHE A 67 -23.59 7.36 -0.44
C PHE A 67 -22.67 6.26 0.13
N ASN A 68 -23.21 5.07 0.40
CA ASN A 68 -22.46 3.95 0.95
C ASN A 68 -21.92 3.06 -0.18
N ARG A 69 -20.67 3.29 -0.57
CA ARG A 69 -20.00 2.51 -1.63
C ARG A 69 -19.76 1.03 -1.31
N TYR A 70 -19.92 0.63 -0.05
CA TYR A 70 -19.75 -0.76 0.41
C TYR A 70 -21.09 -1.47 0.62
N ALA A 71 -22.21 -0.81 0.30
CA ALA A 71 -23.53 -1.44 0.37
C ALA A 71 -23.65 -2.56 -0.67
N LEU A 72 -24.36 -3.63 -0.30
CA LEU A 72 -24.61 -4.77 -1.20
C LEU A 72 -25.57 -4.40 -2.35
N ARG A 73 -26.36 -3.32 -2.21
CA ARG A 73 -27.36 -2.87 -3.18
C ARG A 73 -27.41 -1.34 -3.25
N GLY A 74 -28.00 -0.85 -4.33
CA GLY A 74 -28.11 0.58 -4.65
C GLY A 74 -26.94 1.05 -5.52
N ASN A 75 -27.02 2.27 -6.02
CA ASN A 75 -25.95 2.91 -6.77
C ASN A 75 -25.33 4.05 -5.95
N PRO A 76 -24.09 3.88 -5.43
CA PRO A 76 -23.43 4.93 -4.67
C PRO A 76 -23.12 6.13 -5.57
N ALA A 77 -23.18 7.34 -5.01
CA ALA A 77 -22.73 8.53 -5.71
C ALA A 77 -21.25 8.40 -6.12
N VAL A 78 -20.91 8.96 -7.28
CA VAL A 78 -19.51 9.07 -7.74
C VAL A 78 -18.68 9.85 -6.71
N ARG A 79 -17.39 9.53 -6.59
CA ARG A 79 -16.46 10.21 -5.67
C ARG A 79 -16.70 9.95 -4.19
N THR A 80 -17.57 9.01 -3.83
CA THR A 80 -17.76 8.57 -2.44
C THR A 80 -16.52 7.88 -1.86
N GLU A 81 -15.55 7.50 -2.68
CA GLU A 81 -14.22 7.06 -2.22
C GLU A 81 -13.51 8.10 -1.37
N ALA A 82 -13.72 9.39 -1.62
CA ALA A 82 -13.08 10.47 -0.87
C ALA A 82 -13.66 10.67 0.55
N LEU A 83 -14.71 9.94 0.90
CA LEU A 83 -15.30 9.94 2.25
C LEU A 83 -14.59 8.97 3.20
N TYR A 84 -13.67 8.15 2.70
CA TYR A 84 -13.01 7.10 3.46
C TYR A 84 -11.50 7.13 3.22
N ASP A 85 -10.74 6.95 4.29
CA ASP A 85 -9.29 6.88 4.23
C ASP A 85 -8.81 5.42 4.12
N THR A 86 -7.79 5.20 3.31
CA THR A 86 -7.07 3.92 3.21
C THR A 86 -5.80 3.95 4.07
N LEU A 87 -5.23 2.78 4.37
CA LEU A 87 -3.93 2.73 5.06
C LEU A 87 -2.77 3.20 4.16
N PHE A 88 -2.85 2.88 2.88
CA PHE A 88 -1.87 3.23 1.87
C PHE A 88 -2.54 3.89 0.67
N THR A 89 -1.80 4.74 -0.02
CA THR A 89 -2.18 5.38 -1.28
C THR A 89 -1.22 4.97 -2.40
N THR A 90 -1.72 4.89 -3.63
CA THR A 90 -0.92 4.57 -4.80
C THR A 90 -0.39 5.84 -5.45
N SER A 91 0.77 5.76 -6.12
CA SER A 91 1.26 6.86 -6.96
C SER A 91 0.78 6.71 -8.40
N ASP A 92 0.31 7.79 -9.03
CA ASP A 92 -0.19 7.76 -10.41
C ASP A 92 0.92 7.65 -11.46
N ASP A 93 2.17 7.92 -11.07
CA ASP A 93 3.36 7.83 -11.93
C ASP A 93 4.15 6.52 -11.76
N GLU A 94 3.61 5.56 -10.99
CA GLU A 94 4.22 4.26 -10.75
C GLU A 94 3.19 3.11 -10.77
N PRO A 95 3.46 1.99 -11.47
CA PRO A 95 2.56 0.86 -11.47
C PRO A 95 2.64 0.07 -10.15
N GLY A 96 1.54 0.03 -9.40
CA GLY A 96 1.40 -0.87 -8.25
C GLY A 96 2.30 -0.53 -7.06
N SER A 97 2.65 0.76 -6.87
CA SER A 97 3.31 1.26 -5.68
C SER A 97 2.32 1.64 -4.59
N TYR A 98 2.74 1.54 -3.33
CA TYR A 98 1.95 1.83 -2.14
C TYR A 98 2.81 2.62 -1.15
N TYR A 99 2.34 3.81 -0.82
CA TYR A 99 2.94 4.71 0.17
C TYR A 99 1.95 4.94 1.32
N PRO A 100 2.40 5.26 2.54
CA PRO A 100 1.50 5.61 3.62
C PRO A 100 0.59 6.78 3.19
N LEU A 101 -0.67 6.75 3.57
CA LEU A 101 -1.54 7.91 3.34
C LEU A 101 -0.96 9.15 4.07
N PRO A 102 -0.90 10.34 3.43
CA PRO A 102 -0.34 11.55 4.02
C PRO A 102 -1.07 12.06 5.27
#